data_AF-A0A7X8GKV8-F1
#
_entry.id   AF-A0A7X8GKV8-F1
#
_cell.length_a   1.000
_cell.length_b   1.000
_cell.length_c   1.000
_cell.angle_alpha   90.00
_cell.angle_beta   90.00
_cell.angle_gamma   90.00
#
_symmetry.space_group_name_H-M   'P 1'
#
loop_
_entity.id
_entity.type
_entity.pdbx_description
1 polymer ?
#
loop_
_entity_poly.entity_id
_entity_poly.type
_entity_poly.pdbx_seq_one_letter_code
_entity_poly.pdbx_strand_id
1 'polypeptide(L)'
;MAVPDPEDWPLLAKCRGMNDALFPEGKDQKRAKTICMGCPVRAQCLAEALDNRIEWGVWGGMTERERRQLLRQRPDVKSWSAVLNAAAISSHTVRVVDETFDAPDEAERPEQVQTVETR
;
A
#
# COMPACT_ATOMS: atom_id res chain seq x y z
N MET A 1 -10.30 15.61 15.49
CA MET A 1 -9.32 14.50 15.46
C MET A 1 -9.06 14.24 13.98
N ALA A 2 -7.83 14.42 13.51
CA ALA A 2 -7.50 14.20 12.10
C ALA A 2 -7.63 12.70 11.78
N VAL A 3 -8.35 12.38 10.72
CA VAL A 3 -8.37 11.01 10.17
C VAL A 3 -7.01 10.83 9.50
N PRO A 4 -6.19 9.85 9.92
CA PRO A 4 -4.90 9.62 9.26
C PRO A 4 -5.15 9.25 7.80
N ASP A 5 -4.41 9.89 6.90
CA ASP A 5 -4.46 9.59 5.48
C ASP A 5 -3.97 8.14 5.25
N PRO A 6 -4.37 7.46 4.17
CA PRO A 6 -3.86 6.13 3.85
C PRO A 6 -2.31 6.07 3.75
N GLU A 7 -1.67 7.22 3.58
CA GLU A 7 -0.21 7.40 3.56
C GLU A 7 0.43 7.43 4.97
N ASP A 8 -0.37 7.56 6.04
CA ASP A 8 0.09 7.59 7.44
C ASP A 8 0.32 6.20 8.04
N TRP A 9 0.31 5.14 7.24
CA TRP A 9 0.65 3.79 7.69
C TRP A 9 2.01 3.70 8.43
N PRO A 10 3.06 4.51 8.15
CA PRO A 10 4.30 4.48 8.93
C PRO A 10 4.07 4.84 10.39
N LEU A 11 3.01 5.62 10.70
CA LEU A 11 2.68 6.02 12.06
C LEU A 11 2.21 4.84 12.92
N LEU A 12 1.65 3.80 12.29
CA LEU A 12 1.15 2.58 12.92
C LEU A 12 2.22 1.47 13.03
N ALA A 13 3.43 1.71 12.51
CA ALA A 13 4.50 0.73 12.54
C ALA A 13 5.00 0.48 13.95
N LYS A 14 5.02 -0.79 14.38
CA LYS A 14 5.59 -1.20 15.68
C LYS A 14 7.08 -0.86 15.84
N CYS A 15 7.80 -0.78 14.71
CA CYS A 15 9.21 -0.43 14.69
C CYS A 15 9.48 1.08 14.70
N ARG A 16 8.43 1.91 14.71
CA ARG A 16 8.57 3.37 14.76
C ARG A 16 9.38 3.78 15.99
N GLY A 17 10.35 4.66 15.79
CA GLY A 17 11.26 5.14 16.85
C GLY A 17 12.43 4.20 17.15
N MET A 18 12.55 3.05 16.46
CA MET A 18 13.67 2.11 16.60
C MET A 18 14.56 2.14 15.35
N ASN A 19 15.14 3.31 15.03
CA ASN A 19 15.99 3.53 13.85
C ASN A 19 17.21 2.58 13.81
N ASP A 20 17.92 2.41 14.92
CA ASP A 20 19.12 1.57 14.98
C ASP A 20 18.80 0.08 14.80
N ALA A 21 17.60 -0.35 15.18
CA ALA A 21 17.14 -1.73 15.02
C ALA A 21 16.68 -2.05 13.59
N LEU A 22 16.54 -1.06 12.71
CA LEU A 22 16.12 -1.24 11.31
C LEU A 22 17.30 -1.38 10.33
N PHE A 23 18.50 -0.99 10.75
CA PHE A 23 19.76 -1.18 10.01
C PHE A 23 20.76 -2.12 10.70
N PRO A 24 20.34 -3.29 11.19
CA PRO A 24 21.23 -4.16 11.95
C PRO A 24 22.24 -4.92 11.08
N GLU A 25 23.49 -4.99 11.55
CA GLU A 25 24.51 -5.90 11.01
C GLU A 25 24.30 -7.32 11.54
N GLY A 26 24.29 -8.32 10.65
CA GLY A 26 24.32 -9.73 11.01
C GLY A 26 23.22 -10.20 11.98
N LYS A 27 23.59 -10.46 13.24
CA LYS A 27 22.74 -11.07 14.29
C LYS A 27 21.50 -10.24 14.63
N ASP A 28 21.57 -8.93 14.46
CA ASP A 28 20.49 -8.03 14.86
C ASP A 28 19.35 -7.99 13.82
N GLN A 29 19.55 -8.53 12.60
CA GLN A 29 18.49 -8.70 11.59
C GLN A 29 17.40 -9.65 12.07
N LYS A 30 17.75 -10.68 12.85
CA LYS A 30 16.75 -11.60 13.44
C LYS A 30 15.82 -10.87 14.41
N ARG A 31 16.37 -9.95 15.20
CA ARG A 31 15.61 -9.13 16.15
C ARG A 31 14.63 -8.21 15.43
N ALA A 32 15.10 -7.53 14.38
CA ALA A 32 14.25 -6.68 13.54
C ALA A 32 13.09 -7.46 12.91
N LYS A 33 13.37 -8.65 12.37
CA LYS A 33 12.33 -9.53 11.82
C LYS A 33 11.25 -9.89 12.84
N THR A 34 11.65 -10.21 14.08
CA THR A 34 10.71 -10.52 15.15
C THR A 34 9.75 -9.36 15.45
N ILE A 35 10.26 -8.13 15.46
CA ILE A 35 9.43 -6.93 15.63
C ILE A 35 8.44 -6.80 14.46
N CYS A 36 8.90 -7.03 13.23
CA CYS A 36 8.05 -6.94 12.04
C CYS A 36 6.96 -8.02 11.95
N MET A 37 7.16 -9.22 12.51
CA MET A 37 6.22 -10.35 12.36
C MET A 37 4.79 -10.04 12.83
N GLY A 38 4.66 -9.22 13.87
CA GLY A 38 3.35 -8.81 14.42
C GLY A 38 2.94 -7.38 14.07
N CYS A 39 3.57 -6.75 13.07
CA CYS A 39 3.27 -5.37 12.70
C CYS A 39 2.03 -5.32 11.78
N PRO A 40 1.01 -4.49 12.08
CA PRO A 40 -0.20 -4.42 11.25
C PRO A 40 0.05 -3.87 9.85
N VAL A 41 1.07 -3.01 9.71
CA VAL A 41 1.42 -2.35 8.44
C VAL A 41 2.54 -3.06 7.68
N ARG A 42 2.74 -4.35 7.94
CA ARG A 42 3.83 -5.13 7.36
C ARG A 42 3.75 -5.21 5.83
N ALA A 43 2.54 -5.31 5.28
CA ALA A 43 2.31 -5.39 3.84
C ALA A 43 2.64 -4.07 3.15
N GLN A 44 2.11 -2.95 3.69
CA GLN A 44 2.37 -1.59 3.21
C GLN A 44 3.87 -1.29 3.28
N CYS A 45 4.52 -1.62 4.41
CA CYS A 45 5.95 -1.44 4.60
C CYS A 45 6.79 -2.23 3.59
N LEU A 46 6.42 -3.48 3.30
CA LEU A 46 7.14 -4.28 2.32
C LEU A 46 6.92 -3.77 0.89
N ALA A 47 5.68 -3.40 0.55
CA ALA A 47 5.34 -2.84 -0.75
C ALA A 47 6.17 -1.59 -1.05
N GLU A 48 6.23 -0.65 -0.11
CA GLU A 48 6.99 0.59 -0.24
C GLU A 48 8.47 0.31 -0.53
N ALA A 49 9.06 -0.67 0.17
CA ALA A 49 10.45 -1.05 -0.03
C ALA A 49 10.72 -1.69 -1.39
N LEU A 50 9.76 -2.45 -1.92
CA LEU A 50 9.88 -3.14 -3.21
C LEU A 50 9.64 -2.17 -4.38
N ASP A 51 8.64 -1.31 -4.27
CA ASP A 51 8.29 -0.30 -5.28
C ASP A 51 9.41 0.75 -5.41
N ASN A 52 9.92 1.27 -4.29
CA ASN A 52 11.02 2.25 -4.28
C ASN A 52 12.42 1.62 -4.36
N ARG A 53 12.53 0.29 -4.52
CA ARG A 53 13.82 -0.43 -4.61
C ARG A 53 14.79 -0.10 -3.48
N ILE A 54 14.29 0.01 -2.25
CA ILE A 54 15.12 0.37 -1.09
C ILE A 54 16.16 -0.73 -0.84
N GLU A 55 17.43 -0.35 -0.88
CA GLU A 55 18.57 -1.28 -0.90
C GLU A 55 19.11 -1.66 0.48
N TRP A 56 18.56 -1.11 1.57
CA TRP A 56 19.10 -1.33 2.92
C TRP A 56 18.01 -1.60 3.95
N GLY A 57 18.42 -2.19 5.07
CA GLY A 57 17.59 -2.44 6.24
C GLY A 57 16.54 -3.54 6.09
N VAL A 58 15.77 -3.74 7.16
CA VAL A 58 14.67 -4.71 7.24
C VAL A 58 13.33 -4.00 7.03
N TRP A 59 12.57 -4.45 6.03
CA TRP A 59 11.28 -3.88 5.65
C TRP A 59 10.22 -4.97 5.60
N GLY A 60 9.11 -4.79 6.30
CA GLY A 60 8.03 -5.78 6.36
C GLY A 60 8.48 -7.19 6.80
N GLY A 61 9.58 -7.28 7.55
CA GLY A 61 10.19 -8.54 7.98
C GLY A 61 11.11 -9.21 6.94
N MET A 62 11.42 -8.55 5.83
CA MET A 62 12.36 -9.03 4.81
C MET A 62 13.66 -8.21 4.81
N THR A 63 14.79 -8.90 4.71
CA THR A 63 16.10 -8.25 4.51
C THR A 63 16.25 -7.82 3.05
N GLU A 64 17.22 -6.94 2.80
CA GLU A 64 17.63 -6.57 1.44
C GLU A 64 17.83 -7.78 0.53
N ARG A 65 18.57 -8.80 1.00
CA ARG A 65 18.86 -10.00 0.21
C ARG A 65 17.59 -10.74 -0.21
N GLU A 66 16.63 -10.85 0.70
CA GLU A 66 15.34 -11.51 0.45
C GLU A 66 14.49 -10.69 -0.52
N ARG A 67 14.44 -9.35 -0.36
CA ARG A 67 13.74 -8.47 -1.30
C ARG A 67 14.34 -8.57 -2.71
N ARG A 68 15.67 -8.53 -2.82
CA ARG A 68 16.36 -8.65 -4.12
C ARG A 68 16.11 -10.01 -4.78
N GLN A 69 16.01 -11.09 -3.99
CA GLN A 69 15.62 -12.40 -4.49
C GLN A 69 14.17 -12.41 -5.00
N LEU A 70 13.23 -11.82 -4.25
CA LEU A 70 11.83 -11.72 -4.65
C LEU A 70 11.66 -10.94 -5.96
N LEU A 71 12.35 -9.80 -6.09
CA LEU A 71 12.32 -8.98 -7.30
C LEU A 71 12.89 -9.69 -8.54
N ARG A 72 13.84 -10.61 -8.36
CA ARG A 72 14.35 -11.46 -9.46
C ARG A 72 13.36 -12.58 -9.84
N GLN A 73 12.61 -13.10 -8.88
CA GLN A 73 11.62 -14.17 -9.12
C GLN A 73 10.33 -13.64 -9.76
N ARG A 74 10.02 -12.36 -9.54
CA ARG A 74 8.77 -11.71 -9.98
C ARG A 74 9.08 -10.43 -10.77
N PRO A 75 9.76 -10.52 -11.94
CA PRO A 75 10.09 -9.36 -12.76
C PRO A 75 8.85 -8.73 -13.45
N ASP A 76 7.74 -9.46 -13.48
CA ASP A 76 6.46 -9.10 -14.08
C ASP A 76 5.61 -8.14 -13.22
N VAL A 77 5.88 -8.07 -11.91
CA VAL A 77 5.11 -7.24 -10.98
C VAL A 77 5.56 -5.79 -11.08
N LYS A 78 4.66 -4.93 -11.57
CA LYS A 78 4.88 -3.47 -11.74
C LYS A 78 4.52 -2.63 -10.51
N SER A 79 3.63 -3.13 -9.65
CA SER A 79 3.20 -2.44 -8.42
C SER A 79 3.02 -3.47 -7.30
N TRP A 80 3.93 -3.45 -6.33
CA TRP A 80 3.89 -4.30 -5.15
C TRP A 80 2.86 -3.82 -4.13
N SER A 81 2.63 -2.51 -4.07
CA SER A 81 1.51 -1.90 -3.35
C SER A 81 0.17 -2.52 -3.74
N ALA A 82 -0.14 -2.64 -5.03
CA ALA A 82 -1.37 -3.29 -5.48
C ALA A 82 -1.46 -4.77 -5.03
N VAL A 83 -0.35 -5.51 -5.16
CA VAL A 83 -0.31 -6.95 -4.87
C VAL A 83 -0.38 -7.25 -3.37
N LEU A 84 0.37 -6.51 -2.55
CA LEU A 84 0.52 -6.78 -1.12
C LEU A 84 -0.57 -6.10 -0.29
N ASN A 85 -1.05 -4.92 -0.69
CA ASN A 85 -2.08 -4.21 0.08
C ASN A 85 -3.47 -4.80 -0.17
N ALA A 86 -3.77 -5.29 -1.39
CA ALA A 86 -5.04 -5.99 -1.65
C ALA A 86 -5.22 -7.23 -0.75
N ALA A 87 -4.14 -7.96 -0.48
CA ALA A 87 -4.14 -9.11 0.44
C ALA A 87 -4.28 -8.70 1.91
N ALA A 88 -3.78 -7.51 2.30
CA ALA A 88 -3.87 -7.01 3.67
C ALA A 88 -5.26 -6.44 4.00
N ILE A 89 -5.96 -5.85 3.01
CA ILE A 89 -7.31 -5.31 3.16
C ILE A 89 -8.35 -6.42 3.43
N SER A 90 -8.10 -7.65 2.96
CA SER A 90 -9.00 -8.81 3.21
C SER A 90 -9.12 -9.19 4.70
N SER A 91 -8.14 -8.84 5.54
CA SER A 91 -8.19 -9.10 6.99
C SER A 91 -8.88 -7.98 7.79
N HIS A 92 -9.16 -6.83 7.16
CA HIS A 92 -10.01 -5.78 7.74
C HIS A 92 -11.38 -5.82 7.05
N THR A 93 -12.15 -6.89 7.28
CA THR A 93 -13.61 -6.82 7.12
C THR A 93 -14.18 -6.02 8.28
N VAL A 94 -13.89 -4.72 8.30
CA VAL A 94 -14.83 -3.77 8.90
C VAL A 94 -16.10 -3.93 8.08
N ARG A 95 -17.20 -4.29 8.73
CA ARG A 95 -18.52 -4.24 8.11
C ARG A 95 -18.78 -2.78 7.74
N VAL A 96 -18.49 -2.42 6.49
CA VAL A 96 -19.10 -1.24 5.88
C VAL A 96 -20.58 -1.59 5.79
N VAL A 97 -21.39 -0.98 6.64
CA VAL A 97 -22.80 -0.85 6.34
C VAL A 97 -22.89 0.01 5.07
N ASP A 98 -23.73 -0.47 4.17
CA ASP A 98 -24.05 0.07 2.86
C ASP A 98 -24.36 1.58 2.96
N GLU A 99 -23.43 2.42 2.53
CA GLU A 99 -23.75 3.75 2.02
C GLU A 99 -23.27 3.77 0.58
N THR A 100 -24.18 3.34 -0.31
CA THR A 100 -24.26 3.72 -1.72
C THR A 100 -23.69 5.12 -1.92
N PHE A 101 -22.46 5.21 -2.42
CA PHE A 101 -21.97 6.43 -3.01
C PHE A 101 -22.11 6.30 -4.52
N ASP A 102 -23.17 6.96 -4.98
CA ASP A 102 -23.62 7.13 -6.35
C ASP A 102 -22.46 7.55 -7.26
N ALA A 103 -22.25 6.81 -8.33
CA ALA A 103 -21.37 7.21 -9.42
C ALA A 103 -22.09 8.23 -10.31
N PRO A 104 -21.53 9.41 -10.60
CA PRO A 104 -21.95 10.13 -11.78
C PRO A 104 -21.25 9.52 -13.01
N ASP A 105 -22.06 8.79 -13.77
CA ASP A 105 -21.88 8.31 -15.13
C ASP A 105 -21.55 9.48 -16.08
N GLU A 106 -20.43 9.37 -16.82
CA GLU A 106 -20.18 10.20 -17.99
C GLU A 106 -21.10 9.75 -19.13
N ALA A 107 -22.12 10.55 -19.46
CA ALA A 107 -22.81 10.44 -20.75
C ALA A 107 -23.39 11.78 -21.22
N GLU A 108 -22.70 12.37 -22.19
CA GLU A 108 -23.24 12.90 -23.45
C GLU A 108 -24.49 13.80 -23.41
N ARG A 109 -24.30 15.09 -23.73
CA ARG A 109 -25.35 15.94 -24.32
C ARG A 109 -24.92 16.44 -25.69
N PRO A 110 -25.43 15.86 -26.79
CA PRO A 110 -25.68 16.59 -28.02
C PRO A 110 -27.15 17.05 -28.02
N GLU A 111 -27.41 18.35 -28.13
CA GLU A 111 -28.69 18.78 -28.68
C GLU A 111 -28.51 19.99 -29.58
N GLN A 112 -28.48 19.68 -30.88
CA GLN A 112 -28.73 20.58 -31.98
C GLN A 112 -30.22 20.94 -31.94
N VAL A 113 -30.56 22.23 -31.83
CA VAL A 113 -31.91 22.70 -32.12
C VAL A 113 -31.85 23.57 -33.37
N GLN A 114 -32.13 22.94 -34.50
CA GLN A 114 -32.74 23.60 -35.64
C GLN A 114 -34.22 23.22 -35.65
N THR A 115 -35.12 24.19 -35.52
CA THR A 115 -36.41 24.13 -36.21
C THR A 115 -36.88 25.56 -36.53
N VAL A 116 -37.25 25.69 -37.80
CA VAL A 116 -37.71 26.84 -38.57
C VAL A 116 -39.21 27.13 -38.38
N GLU A 117 -39.66 28.30 -38.86
CA GLU A 117 -41.06 28.70 -39.20
C GLU A 117 -42.04 28.94 -38.02
N THR A 118 -43.03 29.86 -38.04
CA THR A 118 -43.61 30.77 -39.04
C THR A 118 -44.48 31.80 -38.28
N ARG A 119 -44.38 33.11 -38.60
CA ARG A 119 -45.51 34.06 -38.74
C ARG A 119 -45.04 35.45 -39.16
#